data_AF-A0A9E5J573-F1
#
_entry.id   AF-A0A9E5J573-F1
#
_cell.length_a   1.000
_cell.length_b   1.000
_cell.length_c   1.000
_cell.angle_alpha   90.00
_cell.angle_beta   90.00
_cell.angle_gamma   90.00
#
_symmetry.space_group_name_H-M   'P 1'
#
loop_
_entity.id
_entity.type
_entity.pdbx_description
1 polymer ?
#
loop_
_entity_poly.entity_id
_entity_poly.type
_entity_poly.pdbx_seq_one_letter_code
_entity_poly.pdbx_strand_id
1 'polypeptide(L)'
;DLQLLPVTAPGVEQKATWLQVRQSRPDYVLLWGWGVMNSAALKEAVATGYPREKMFGVWWSAAEPDVKDVGEAAKGYTGLVATGPGGKVIEDIQKHVHAKKQGTGPADEVGTTLYNRGMVSAALAVEGVRAAQDRFGKGKVMNGEQIRWGLENLNMDDKALKKLGLDSVMKPLSTSCLDHEGSRTARLHSWDGKKWNYVSDWIEADTTIIKPLVKQFADKYAAEKKLTRRTPADCQS
;
A
#
# COMPACT_ATOMS: atom_id res chain seq x y z
N ASP A 1 -10.54 24.18 8.11
CA ASP A 1 -9.12 24.27 8.50
C ASP A 1 -8.56 22.91 8.85
N LEU A 2 -7.26 22.71 8.67
CA LEU A 2 -6.54 21.48 9.02
C LEU A 2 -6.06 21.56 10.48
N GLN A 3 -6.42 20.57 11.30
CA GLN A 3 -5.89 20.39 12.64
C GLN A 3 -5.00 19.15 12.69
N LEU A 4 -3.76 19.32 13.14
CA LEU A 4 -2.82 18.20 13.31
C LEU A 4 -2.88 17.71 14.76
N LEU A 5 -3.10 16.41 14.91
CA LEU A 5 -3.32 15.75 16.19
C LEU A 5 -2.31 14.61 16.36
N PRO A 6 -1.05 14.91 16.73
CA PRO A 6 -0.03 13.89 16.87
C PRO A 6 -0.39 12.92 18.01
N VAL A 7 -0.14 11.63 17.77
CA VAL A 7 -0.29 10.57 18.75
C VAL A 7 1.09 9.98 19.05
N THR A 8 1.47 9.98 20.32
CA THR A 8 2.77 9.45 20.77
C THR A 8 2.82 7.95 20.57
N ALA A 9 3.89 7.44 19.93
CA ALA A 9 4.13 6.00 19.78
C ALA A 9 4.19 5.30 21.16
N PRO A 10 3.61 4.09 21.32
CA PRO A 10 3.02 3.23 20.29
C PRO A 10 1.56 3.55 19.93
N GLY A 11 0.99 4.64 20.47
CA GLY A 11 -0.33 5.13 20.11
C GLY A 11 -1.50 4.33 20.69
N VAL A 12 -1.29 3.64 21.81
CA VAL A 12 -2.34 2.89 22.50
C VAL A 12 -3.27 3.82 23.29
N GLU A 13 -2.71 4.86 23.93
CA GLU A 13 -3.46 5.87 24.67
C GLU A 13 -3.78 7.07 23.78
N GLN A 14 -5.05 7.24 23.39
CA GLN A 14 -5.45 8.35 22.50
C GLN A 14 -6.62 9.18 23.04
N LYS A 15 -7.07 8.91 24.27
CA LYS A 15 -8.24 9.58 24.87
C LYS A 15 -8.16 11.11 24.81
N ALA A 16 -7.01 11.70 25.15
CA ALA A 16 -6.82 13.16 25.10
C ALA A 16 -6.95 13.71 23.67
N THR A 17 -6.42 12.99 22.68
CA THR A 17 -6.52 13.33 21.26
C THR A 17 -7.97 13.25 20.78
N TRP A 18 -8.70 12.20 21.14
CA TRP A 18 -10.10 12.03 20.73
C TRP A 18 -11.07 12.96 21.47
N LEU A 19 -10.73 13.42 22.67
CA LEU A 19 -11.44 14.54 23.30
C LEU A 19 -11.28 15.83 22.49
N GLN A 20 -10.10 16.10 21.92
CA GLN A 20 -9.91 17.25 21.04
C GLN A 20 -10.71 17.11 19.73
N VAL A 21 -10.76 15.90 19.14
CA VAL A 21 -11.64 15.62 17.98
C VAL A 21 -13.11 15.90 18.33
N ARG A 22 -13.58 15.39 19.48
CA ARG A 22 -14.96 15.63 19.92
C ARG A 22 -15.27 17.10 20.15
N GLN A 23 -14.34 17.86 20.72
CA GLN A 23 -14.50 19.30 20.98
C GLN A 23 -14.51 20.12 19.70
N SER A 24 -13.58 19.83 18.77
CA SER A 24 -13.45 20.54 17.49
C SER A 24 -14.55 20.20 16.49
N ARG A 25 -15.17 19.01 16.61
CA ARG A 25 -16.23 18.50 15.71
C ARG A 25 -15.83 18.63 14.23
N PRO A 26 -14.70 18.05 13.81
CA PRO A 26 -14.25 18.16 12.43
C PRO A 26 -15.24 17.43 11.50
N ASP A 27 -15.33 17.89 10.25
CA ASP A 27 -16.13 17.23 9.23
C ASP A 27 -15.60 15.83 8.90
N TYR A 28 -14.27 15.67 8.91
CA TYR A 28 -13.60 14.41 8.60
C TYR A 28 -12.35 14.22 9.46
N VAL A 29 -12.01 12.96 9.72
CA VAL A 29 -10.74 12.56 10.34
C VAL A 29 -9.98 11.69 9.36
N LEU A 30 -8.76 12.12 9.01
CA LEU A 30 -7.79 11.29 8.31
C LEU A 30 -6.89 10.60 9.34
N LEU A 31 -7.08 9.29 9.52
CA LEU A 31 -6.26 8.46 10.38
C LEU A 31 -4.97 8.07 9.65
N TRP A 32 -3.91 8.81 9.93
CA TRP A 32 -2.55 8.47 9.50
C TRP A 32 -1.88 7.57 10.54
N GLY A 33 -2.35 6.33 10.66
CA GLY A 33 -1.91 5.40 11.70
C GLY A 33 -1.07 4.22 11.21
N TRP A 34 -0.52 3.47 12.17
CA TRP A 34 0.23 2.24 11.93
C TRP A 34 0.11 1.27 13.12
N GLY A 35 -0.22 0.01 12.86
CA GLY A 35 -0.25 -1.05 13.86
C GLY A 35 -1.32 -0.82 14.94
N VAL A 36 -0.97 -1.07 16.20
CA VAL A 36 -1.93 -1.10 17.32
C VAL A 36 -2.70 0.22 17.51
N MET A 37 -2.14 1.35 17.07
CA MET A 37 -2.80 2.64 17.19
C MET A 37 -4.08 2.74 16.34
N ASN A 38 -4.20 1.92 15.28
CA ASN A 38 -5.36 1.97 14.40
C ASN A 38 -6.62 1.48 15.12
N SER A 39 -6.53 0.33 15.80
CA SER A 39 -7.65 -0.21 16.57
C SER A 39 -7.93 0.62 17.83
N ALA A 40 -6.90 1.21 18.45
CA ALA A 40 -7.07 2.16 19.55
C ALA A 40 -7.85 3.41 19.09
N ALA A 41 -7.49 3.99 17.94
CA ALA A 41 -8.17 5.15 17.37
C ALA A 41 -9.65 4.87 17.09
N LEU A 42 -9.96 3.71 16.52
CA LEU A 42 -11.34 3.30 16.25
C LEU A 42 -12.15 3.08 17.53
N LYS A 43 -11.55 2.47 18.57
CA LYS A 43 -12.18 2.31 19.89
C LYS A 43 -12.50 3.66 20.52
N GLU A 44 -11.60 4.63 20.42
CA GLU A 44 -11.84 5.98 20.93
C GLU A 44 -12.88 6.75 20.11
N ALA A 45 -12.90 6.57 18.78
CA ALA A 45 -13.97 7.11 17.95
C ALA A 45 -15.35 6.56 18.36
N VAL A 46 -15.43 5.26 18.68
CA VAL A 46 -16.64 4.64 19.25
C VAL A 46 -16.99 5.27 20.60
N ALA A 47 -16.03 5.37 21.52
CA ALA A 47 -16.23 5.89 22.87
C ALA A 47 -16.65 7.36 22.90
N THR A 48 -16.17 8.16 21.94
CA THR A 48 -16.49 9.59 21.82
C THR A 48 -17.69 9.88 20.91
N GLY A 49 -18.24 8.87 20.25
CA GLY A 49 -19.38 8.99 19.35
C GLY A 49 -19.04 9.67 18.01
N TYR A 50 -17.76 9.68 17.61
CA TYR A 50 -17.38 10.18 16.29
C TYR A 50 -17.85 9.19 15.19
N PRO A 51 -18.51 9.68 14.12
CA PRO A 51 -19.04 8.81 13.06
C PRO A 51 -17.91 8.18 12.25
N ARG A 52 -17.89 6.84 12.19
CA ARG A 52 -16.83 6.10 11.48
C ARG A 52 -16.91 6.29 9.96
N GLU A 53 -18.09 6.57 9.43
CA GLU A 53 -18.34 6.96 8.03
C GLU A 53 -17.61 8.26 7.63
N LYS A 54 -17.18 9.05 8.62
CA LYS A 54 -16.37 10.27 8.41
C LYS A 54 -14.91 10.09 8.81
N MET A 55 -14.47 8.83 9.00
CA MET A 55 -13.08 8.48 9.27
C MET A 55 -12.49 7.78 8.05
N PHE A 56 -11.33 8.28 7.61
CA PHE A 56 -10.59 7.76 6.47
C PHE A 56 -9.20 7.34 6.90
N GLY A 57 -8.84 6.09 6.65
CA GLY A 57 -7.52 5.55 6.91
C GLY A 57 -6.59 5.64 5.71
N VAL A 58 -5.30 5.83 5.97
CA VAL A 58 -4.26 5.56 4.98
C VAL A 58 -4.07 4.05 4.78
N TRP A 59 -3.26 3.64 3.81
CA TRP A 59 -3.07 2.21 3.49
C TRP A 59 -2.42 1.37 4.62
N TRP A 60 -1.85 2.01 5.64
CA TRP A 60 -1.32 1.38 6.86
C TRP A 60 -2.34 1.26 8.00
N SER A 61 -3.56 1.75 7.79
CA SER A 61 -4.67 1.69 8.75
C SER A 61 -5.94 1.16 8.10
N ALA A 62 -5.79 0.28 7.11
CA ALA A 62 -6.82 -0.19 6.21
C ALA A 62 -6.68 -1.71 5.96
N ALA A 63 -6.26 -2.46 6.98
CA ALA A 63 -6.15 -3.90 6.95
C ALA A 63 -7.06 -4.56 7.99
N GLU A 64 -7.27 -5.86 7.84
CA GLU A 64 -8.09 -6.67 8.73
C GLU A 64 -7.67 -6.57 10.21
N PRO A 65 -6.37 -6.62 10.57
CA PRO A 65 -5.95 -6.46 11.97
C PRO A 65 -6.27 -5.08 12.58
N ASP A 66 -6.44 -4.04 11.76
CA ASP A 66 -6.73 -2.69 12.24
C ASP A 66 -8.16 -2.55 12.77
N VAL A 67 -9.08 -3.37 12.24
CA VAL A 67 -10.53 -3.23 12.46
C VAL A 67 -11.18 -4.44 13.11
N LYS A 68 -10.62 -5.65 12.95
CA LYS A 68 -11.28 -6.90 13.37
C LYS A 68 -11.67 -6.93 14.84
N ASP A 69 -10.82 -6.39 15.72
CA ASP A 69 -11.06 -6.38 17.17
C ASP A 69 -12.13 -5.36 17.58
N VAL A 70 -12.45 -4.41 16.70
CA VAL A 70 -13.54 -3.44 16.88
C VAL A 70 -14.83 -3.94 16.22
N GLY A 71 -14.70 -4.74 15.16
CA GLY A 71 -15.80 -5.48 14.53
C GLY A 71 -16.93 -4.56 14.04
N GLU A 72 -18.16 -4.89 14.41
CA GLU A 72 -19.38 -4.13 14.06
C GLU A 72 -19.31 -2.66 14.49
N ALA A 73 -18.61 -2.34 15.58
CA ALA A 73 -18.52 -0.95 16.06
C ALA A 73 -17.68 -0.06 15.11
N ALA A 74 -16.80 -0.65 14.30
CA ALA A 74 -16.01 0.04 13.28
C ALA A 74 -16.72 0.14 11.92
N LYS A 75 -17.95 -0.35 11.78
CA LYS A 75 -18.72 -0.27 10.54
C LYS A 75 -18.75 1.17 10.00
N GLY A 76 -18.57 1.31 8.69
CA GLY A 76 -18.50 2.59 7.99
C GLY A 76 -17.09 3.18 7.88
N TYR A 77 -16.13 2.68 8.66
CA TYR A 77 -14.73 3.13 8.54
C TYR A 77 -14.19 2.80 7.15
N THR A 78 -13.63 3.81 6.48
CA THR A 78 -13.12 3.71 5.12
C THR A 78 -11.60 3.80 5.13
N GLY A 79 -10.94 2.99 4.31
CA GLY A 79 -9.48 2.98 4.17
C GLY A 79 -9.05 3.04 2.71
N LEU A 80 -7.85 3.56 2.47
CA LEU A 80 -7.19 3.50 1.18
C LEU A 80 -6.53 2.13 0.97
N VAL A 81 -6.70 1.53 -0.21
CA VAL A 81 -6.07 0.26 -0.58
C VAL A 81 -5.59 0.31 -2.03
N ALA A 82 -4.38 -0.18 -2.28
CA ALA A 82 -3.78 -0.21 -3.62
C ALA A 82 -3.83 -1.63 -4.25
N THR A 83 -4.55 -2.55 -3.63
CA THR A 83 -4.66 -3.96 -4.05
C THR A 83 -6.11 -4.43 -4.24
N GLY A 84 -6.22 -5.50 -5.02
CA GLY A 84 -7.40 -6.26 -5.39
C GLY A 84 -7.90 -7.26 -4.36
N PRO A 85 -9.11 -7.84 -4.58
CA PRO A 85 -9.62 -8.93 -3.75
C PRO A 85 -8.87 -10.25 -3.95
N GLY A 86 -7.94 -10.35 -4.91
CA GLY A 86 -7.31 -11.61 -5.30
C GLY A 86 -7.62 -11.96 -6.75
N GLY A 87 -7.70 -13.25 -7.07
CA GLY A 87 -7.95 -13.78 -8.41
C GLY A 87 -7.28 -15.15 -8.57
N LYS A 88 -6.95 -15.51 -9.82
CA LYS A 88 -6.25 -16.76 -10.15
C LYS A 88 -4.99 -16.98 -9.30
N VAL A 89 -4.22 -15.92 -9.02
CA VAL A 89 -3.01 -16.03 -8.18
C VAL A 89 -3.30 -16.55 -6.77
N ILE A 90 -4.44 -16.17 -6.18
CA ILE A 90 -4.84 -16.62 -4.84
C ILE A 90 -5.26 -18.09 -4.88
N GLU A 91 -5.99 -18.50 -5.92
CA GLU A 91 -6.34 -19.91 -6.15
C GLU A 91 -5.08 -20.77 -6.34
N ASP A 92 -4.13 -20.29 -7.13
CA ASP A 92 -2.86 -20.97 -7.39
C ASP A 92 -2.02 -21.08 -6.11
N ILE A 93 -1.98 -20.05 -5.26
CA ILE A 93 -1.33 -20.10 -3.95
C ILE A 93 -2.00 -21.16 -3.06
N GLN A 94 -3.33 -21.16 -2.96
CA GLN A 94 -4.04 -22.16 -2.17
C GLN A 94 -3.76 -23.58 -2.66
N LYS A 95 -3.84 -23.81 -3.97
CA LYS A 95 -3.66 -25.12 -4.60
C LYS A 95 -2.22 -25.63 -4.57
N HIS A 96 -1.27 -24.77 -4.92
CA HIS A 96 0.11 -25.19 -5.13
C HIS A 96 0.98 -25.05 -3.89
N VAL A 97 0.58 -24.22 -2.92
CA VAL A 97 1.36 -23.97 -1.70
C VAL A 97 0.64 -24.55 -0.47
N HIS A 98 -0.55 -24.06 -0.13
CA HIS A 98 -1.23 -24.45 1.11
C HIS A 98 -1.78 -25.89 1.07
N ALA A 99 -2.43 -26.31 -0.02
CA ALA A 99 -2.94 -27.69 -0.17
C ALA A 99 -1.82 -28.74 -0.18
N LYS A 100 -0.59 -28.32 -0.54
CA LYS A 100 0.62 -29.15 -0.45
C LYS A 100 1.35 -29.05 0.89
N LYS A 101 0.80 -28.31 1.86
CA LYS A 101 1.41 -28.05 3.18
C LYS A 101 2.80 -27.38 3.09
N GLN A 102 3.01 -26.57 2.06
CA GLN A 102 4.25 -25.80 1.83
C GLN A 102 4.08 -24.30 2.17
N GLY A 103 2.89 -23.90 2.63
CA GLY A 103 2.62 -22.54 3.08
C GLY A 103 3.25 -22.24 4.43
N THR A 104 3.71 -21.01 4.58
CA THR A 104 4.05 -20.44 5.88
C THR A 104 2.93 -19.50 6.30
N GLY A 105 2.48 -19.60 7.55
CA GLY A 105 1.35 -18.82 8.07
C GLY A 105 -0.05 -19.43 7.81
N PRO A 106 -1.10 -18.79 8.36
CA PRO A 106 -2.48 -19.28 8.28
C PRO A 106 -3.02 -19.21 6.84
N ALA A 107 -3.67 -20.29 6.39
CA ALA A 107 -4.20 -20.37 5.02
C ALA A 107 -5.43 -19.45 4.80
N ASP A 108 -6.12 -19.09 5.87
CA ASP A 108 -7.27 -18.18 5.88
C ASP A 108 -6.87 -16.70 5.79
N GLU A 109 -5.59 -16.37 6.00
CA GLU A 109 -5.08 -15.01 5.76
C GLU A 109 -4.77 -14.75 4.27
N VAL A 110 -4.72 -15.79 3.44
CA VAL A 110 -4.47 -15.63 2.00
C VAL A 110 -5.63 -14.84 1.38
N GLY A 111 -5.30 -13.73 0.71
CA GLY A 111 -6.30 -12.84 0.12
C GLY A 111 -6.63 -11.62 0.98
N THR A 112 -6.18 -11.59 2.24
CA THR A 112 -6.30 -10.39 3.09
C THR A 112 -5.46 -9.23 2.56
N THR A 113 -5.77 -8.02 3.00
CA THR A 113 -5.14 -6.80 2.51
C THR A 113 -3.62 -6.79 2.70
N LEU A 114 -3.13 -7.26 3.85
CA LEU A 114 -1.68 -7.36 4.10
C LEU A 114 -1.03 -8.49 3.29
N TYR A 115 -1.71 -9.64 3.17
CA TYR A 115 -1.21 -10.74 2.35
C TYR A 115 -1.04 -10.32 0.89
N ASN A 116 -2.06 -9.70 0.30
CA ASN A 116 -2.04 -9.25 -1.09
C ASN A 116 -0.94 -8.21 -1.32
N ARG A 117 -0.67 -7.33 -0.35
CA ARG A 117 0.43 -6.36 -0.42
C ARG A 117 1.79 -7.04 -0.44
N GLY A 118 2.02 -8.00 0.46
CA GLY A 118 3.26 -8.78 0.49
C GLY A 118 3.46 -9.57 -0.79
N MET A 119 2.39 -10.21 -1.28
CA MET A 119 2.40 -10.97 -2.54
C MET A 119 2.72 -10.07 -3.74
N VAL A 120 2.09 -8.90 -3.87
CA VAL A 120 2.41 -7.94 -4.94
C VAL A 120 3.86 -7.47 -4.85
N SER A 121 4.36 -7.15 -3.65
CA SER A 121 5.76 -6.76 -3.47
C SER A 121 6.73 -7.86 -3.90
N ALA A 122 6.43 -9.12 -3.58
CA ALA A 122 7.24 -10.26 -4.00
C ALA A 122 7.18 -10.48 -5.52
N ALA A 123 5.99 -10.35 -6.12
CA ALA A 123 5.82 -10.45 -7.56
C ALA A 123 6.66 -9.40 -8.30
N LEU A 124 6.58 -8.13 -7.90
CA LEU A 124 7.37 -7.05 -8.52
C LEU A 124 8.88 -7.26 -8.37
N ALA A 125 9.35 -7.78 -7.22
CA ALA A 125 10.75 -8.13 -7.04
C ALA A 125 11.19 -9.25 -8.01
N VAL A 126 10.36 -10.29 -8.17
CA VAL A 126 10.62 -11.39 -9.11
C VAL A 126 10.62 -10.89 -10.57
N GLU A 127 9.68 -10.02 -10.95
CA GLU A 127 9.65 -9.43 -12.30
C GLU A 127 10.87 -8.52 -12.55
N GLY A 128 11.34 -7.80 -11.54
CA GLY A 128 12.57 -7.01 -11.64
C GLY A 128 13.80 -7.88 -11.92
N VAL A 129 13.93 -8.99 -11.19
CA VAL A 129 15.01 -9.98 -11.45
C VAL A 129 14.85 -10.61 -12.84
N ARG A 130 13.63 -10.91 -13.27
CA ARG A 130 13.38 -11.47 -14.61
C ARG A 130 13.79 -10.51 -15.71
N ALA A 131 13.40 -9.23 -15.62
CA ALA A 131 13.82 -8.21 -16.56
C ALA A 131 15.35 -8.10 -16.63
N ALA A 132 16.02 -8.09 -15.47
CA ALA A 132 17.47 -8.10 -15.39
C ALA A 132 18.09 -9.34 -16.08
N GLN A 133 17.54 -10.53 -15.83
CA GLN A 133 18.00 -11.75 -16.49
C GLN A 133 17.80 -11.72 -18.01
N ASP A 134 16.70 -11.16 -18.50
CA ASP A 134 16.46 -11.05 -19.93
C ASP A 134 17.50 -10.17 -20.62
N ARG A 135 18.04 -9.14 -19.94
CA ARG A 135 19.13 -8.28 -20.46
C ARG A 135 20.53 -8.84 -20.23
N PHE A 136 20.82 -9.37 -19.04
CA PHE A 136 22.20 -9.69 -18.60
C PHE A 136 22.53 -11.19 -18.60
N GLY A 137 21.55 -12.05 -18.85
CA GLY A 137 21.73 -13.48 -19.06
C GLY A 137 20.70 -14.32 -18.31
N LYS A 138 19.84 -15.00 -19.08
CA LYS A 138 18.78 -15.86 -18.56
C LYS A 138 19.34 -16.95 -17.63
N GLY A 139 18.73 -17.10 -16.46
CA GLY A 139 19.11 -18.11 -15.46
C GLY A 139 20.37 -17.79 -14.67
N LYS A 140 21.04 -16.64 -14.91
CA LYS A 140 22.20 -16.21 -14.11
C LYS A 140 21.76 -15.49 -12.83
N VAL A 141 22.61 -15.58 -11.80
CA VAL A 141 22.47 -14.76 -10.59
C VAL A 141 22.78 -13.31 -10.96
N MET A 142 21.85 -12.41 -10.63
CA MET A 142 21.98 -10.98 -10.90
C MET A 142 22.68 -10.27 -9.74
N ASN A 143 23.59 -9.34 -10.04
CA ASN A 143 24.17 -8.46 -9.03
C ASN A 143 23.23 -7.27 -8.72
N GLY A 144 23.58 -6.44 -7.73
CA GLY A 144 22.73 -5.31 -7.32
C GLY A 144 22.47 -4.28 -8.41
N GLU A 145 23.46 -3.99 -9.27
CA GLU A 145 23.30 -3.03 -10.38
C GLU A 145 22.36 -3.56 -11.47
N GLN A 146 22.43 -4.85 -11.76
CA GLN A 146 21.56 -5.53 -12.71
C GLN A 146 20.12 -5.60 -12.18
N ILE A 147 19.94 -5.93 -10.90
CA ILE A 147 18.61 -5.93 -10.27
C ILE A 147 18.03 -4.52 -10.25
N ARG A 148 18.82 -3.49 -9.90
CA ARG A 148 18.38 -2.09 -10.01
C ARG A 148 17.91 -1.80 -11.43
N TRP A 149 18.68 -2.16 -12.44
CA TRP A 149 18.27 -1.97 -13.83
C TRP A 149 16.93 -2.64 -14.13
N GLY A 150 16.73 -3.89 -13.70
CA GLY A 150 15.46 -4.60 -13.90
C GLY A 150 14.27 -3.95 -13.18
N LEU A 151 14.47 -3.49 -11.94
CA LEU A 151 13.45 -2.76 -11.17
C LEU A 151 13.14 -1.38 -11.74
N GLU A 152 14.08 -0.75 -12.45
CA GLU A 152 13.90 0.51 -13.17
C GLU A 152 13.30 0.32 -14.57
N ASN A 153 13.03 -0.92 -14.99
CA ASN A 153 12.49 -1.25 -16.30
C ASN A 153 11.30 -2.21 -16.19
N LEU A 154 10.55 -2.13 -15.08
CA LEU A 154 9.32 -2.89 -14.98
C LEU A 154 8.31 -2.35 -15.99
N ASN A 155 7.67 -3.27 -16.70
CA ASN A 155 6.58 -2.98 -17.62
C ASN A 155 5.46 -3.99 -17.40
N MET A 156 4.67 -3.75 -16.35
CA MET A 156 3.56 -4.61 -15.93
C MET A 156 2.27 -4.15 -16.61
N ASP A 157 2.18 -4.35 -17.93
CA ASP A 157 0.96 -4.07 -18.68
C ASP A 157 -0.18 -5.07 -18.37
N ASP A 158 -1.38 -4.82 -18.89
CA ASP A 158 -2.53 -5.70 -18.66
C ASP A 158 -2.26 -7.16 -19.10
N LYS A 159 -1.43 -7.37 -20.13
CA LYS A 159 -1.11 -8.71 -20.65
C LYS A 159 -0.15 -9.43 -19.69
N ALA A 160 0.86 -8.73 -19.17
CA ALA A 160 1.78 -9.24 -18.17
C ALA A 160 1.04 -9.59 -16.88
N LEU A 161 0.17 -8.70 -16.41
CA LEU A 161 -0.65 -8.94 -15.22
C LEU A 161 -1.57 -10.15 -15.40
N LYS A 162 -2.27 -10.27 -16.53
CA LYS A 162 -3.11 -11.45 -16.83
C LYS A 162 -2.32 -12.75 -16.86
N LYS A 163 -1.13 -12.74 -17.47
CA LYS A 163 -0.25 -13.91 -17.52
C LYS A 163 0.15 -14.39 -16.13
N LEU A 164 0.29 -13.47 -15.18
CA LEU A 164 0.64 -13.75 -13.78
C LEU A 164 -0.59 -13.94 -12.88
N GLY A 165 -1.81 -13.76 -13.40
CA GLY A 165 -3.05 -13.80 -12.60
C GLY A 165 -3.19 -12.64 -11.60
N LEU A 166 -2.55 -11.49 -11.88
CA LEU A 166 -2.51 -10.29 -11.04
C LEU A 166 -3.43 -9.17 -11.53
N ASP A 167 -4.15 -9.36 -12.64
CA ASP A 167 -4.97 -8.34 -13.31
C ASP A 167 -6.19 -7.90 -12.49
N SER A 168 -6.66 -8.73 -11.57
CA SER A 168 -7.65 -8.35 -10.56
C SER A 168 -7.04 -7.87 -9.25
N VAL A 169 -5.71 -7.98 -9.08
CA VAL A 169 -4.98 -7.59 -7.86
C VAL A 169 -4.39 -6.19 -7.95
N MET A 170 -3.91 -5.76 -9.10
CA MET A 170 -3.29 -4.44 -9.23
C MET A 170 -3.55 -3.84 -10.61
N LYS A 171 -3.43 -2.51 -10.69
CA LYS A 171 -3.42 -1.79 -11.96
C LYS A 171 -2.05 -1.93 -12.64
N PRO A 172 -1.98 -1.70 -13.97
CA PRO A 172 -0.71 -1.60 -14.67
C PRO A 172 0.26 -0.64 -14.00
N LEU A 173 1.54 -0.98 -14.07
CA LEU A 173 2.64 -0.23 -13.47
C LEU A 173 3.86 -0.29 -14.38
N SER A 174 4.53 0.84 -14.53
CA SER A 174 5.82 0.88 -15.23
C SER A 174 6.78 1.83 -14.53
N THR A 175 7.99 1.36 -14.25
CA THR A 175 9.04 2.14 -13.60
C THR A 175 10.08 2.61 -14.61
N SER A 176 10.86 3.61 -14.22
CA SER A 176 11.98 4.14 -14.99
C SER A 176 13.08 4.64 -14.06
N CYS A 177 14.24 5.02 -14.59
CA CYS A 177 15.28 5.73 -13.81
C CYS A 177 14.75 7.00 -13.11
N LEU A 178 13.72 7.64 -13.69
CA LEU A 178 13.12 8.89 -13.23
C LEU A 178 11.89 8.68 -12.34
N ASP A 179 11.27 7.50 -12.38
CA ASP A 179 10.07 7.15 -11.64
C ASP A 179 10.18 5.74 -11.05
N HIS A 180 10.56 5.68 -9.78
CA HIS A 180 10.69 4.43 -9.02
C HIS A 180 9.37 3.94 -8.40
N GLU A 181 8.28 4.69 -8.56
CA GLU A 181 6.95 4.32 -8.05
C GLU A 181 6.12 3.62 -9.13
N GLY A 182 6.07 4.21 -10.33
CA GLY A 182 5.52 3.62 -11.55
C GLY A 182 3.99 3.46 -11.64
N SER A 183 3.26 3.72 -10.57
CA SER A 183 1.80 3.88 -10.57
C SER A 183 1.38 4.75 -9.37
N ARG A 184 0.30 5.52 -9.52
CA ARG A 184 -0.23 6.43 -8.49
C ARG A 184 -1.72 6.23 -8.27
N THR A 185 -2.17 4.99 -8.48
CA THR A 185 -3.58 4.62 -8.35
C THR A 185 -3.84 3.84 -7.07
N ALA A 186 -4.94 4.16 -6.41
CA ALA A 186 -5.47 3.41 -5.27
C ALA A 186 -7.00 3.41 -5.34
N ARG A 187 -7.68 2.87 -4.34
CA ARG A 187 -9.14 2.96 -4.20
C ARG A 187 -9.54 2.89 -2.74
N LEU A 188 -10.82 3.11 -2.47
CA LEU A 188 -11.39 3.05 -1.14
C LEU A 188 -12.12 1.74 -0.91
N HIS A 189 -11.96 1.18 0.28
CA HIS A 189 -12.82 0.14 0.81
C HIS A 189 -13.40 0.55 2.17
N SER A 190 -14.62 0.13 2.46
CA SER A 190 -15.29 0.36 3.73
C SER A 190 -15.49 -0.94 4.48
N TRP A 191 -15.28 -0.89 5.79
CA TRP A 191 -15.59 -1.99 6.68
C TRP A 191 -17.11 -2.08 6.91
N ASP A 192 -17.70 -3.26 6.71
CA ASP A 192 -19.16 -3.46 6.92
C ASP A 192 -19.52 -3.98 8.33
N GLY A 193 -18.50 -4.18 9.17
CA GLY A 193 -18.62 -4.84 10.48
C GLY A 193 -17.88 -6.18 10.52
N LYS A 194 -17.68 -6.82 9.36
CA LYS A 194 -17.11 -8.17 9.23
C LYS A 194 -16.04 -8.31 8.14
N LYS A 195 -16.15 -7.54 7.05
CA LYS A 195 -15.21 -7.57 5.93
C LYS A 195 -15.10 -6.19 5.26
N TRP A 196 -14.04 -6.04 4.47
CA TRP A 196 -13.85 -4.89 3.61
C TRP A 196 -14.63 -5.03 2.31
N ASN A 197 -15.32 -3.97 1.89
CA ASN A 197 -15.99 -3.88 0.59
C ASN A 197 -15.45 -2.69 -0.18
N TYR A 198 -15.10 -2.86 -1.46
CA TYR A 198 -14.69 -1.72 -2.28
C TYR A 198 -15.87 -0.78 -2.50
N VAL A 199 -15.66 0.52 -2.26
CA VAL A 199 -16.69 1.56 -2.33
C VAL A 199 -16.35 2.66 -3.33
N SER A 200 -15.22 2.53 -4.04
CA SER A 200 -14.87 3.41 -5.14
C SER A 200 -14.24 2.63 -6.28
N ASP A 201 -14.29 3.22 -7.47
CA ASP A 201 -13.36 2.89 -8.54
C ASP A 201 -11.92 3.27 -8.15
N TRP A 202 -10.97 2.90 -9.00
CA TRP A 202 -9.59 3.37 -8.87
C TRP A 202 -9.53 4.89 -9.04
N ILE A 203 -8.90 5.54 -8.08
CA ILE A 203 -8.58 6.97 -8.07
C ILE A 203 -7.10 7.13 -8.35
N GLU A 204 -6.74 8.24 -9.02
CA GLU A 204 -5.36 8.58 -9.36
C GLU A 204 -4.93 9.84 -8.61
N ALA A 205 -3.70 9.84 -8.11
CA ALA A 205 -3.16 10.99 -7.40
C ALA A 205 -2.84 12.15 -8.38
N ASP A 206 -3.08 13.39 -7.95
CA ASP A 206 -2.78 14.56 -8.76
C ASP A 206 -1.27 14.81 -8.85
N THR A 207 -0.69 14.39 -9.97
CA THR A 207 0.75 14.53 -10.20
C THR A 207 1.20 15.97 -10.44
N THR A 208 0.28 16.89 -10.74
CA THR A 208 0.61 18.31 -10.92
C THR A 208 1.04 18.95 -9.60
N ILE A 209 0.52 18.45 -8.48
CA ILE A 209 0.89 18.87 -7.12
C ILE A 209 2.09 18.04 -6.61
N ILE A 210 2.04 16.72 -6.82
CA ILE A 210 3.01 15.80 -6.19
C ILE A 210 4.40 15.86 -6.85
N LYS A 211 4.48 15.91 -8.19
CA LYS A 211 5.78 15.88 -8.90
C LYS A 211 6.71 17.04 -8.52
N PRO A 212 6.24 18.31 -8.41
CA PRO A 212 7.07 19.40 -7.92
C PRO A 212 7.62 19.16 -6.51
N LEU A 213 6.81 18.62 -5.60
CA LEU A 213 7.25 18.30 -4.24
C LEU A 213 8.29 17.19 -4.22
N VAL A 214 8.07 16.10 -4.97
CA VAL A 214 9.04 15.01 -5.11
C VAL A 214 10.38 15.55 -5.59
N LYS A 215 10.37 16.38 -6.64
CA LYS A 215 11.59 17.01 -7.16
C LYS A 215 12.26 17.88 -6.10
N GLN A 216 11.51 18.76 -5.43
CA GLN A 216 12.03 19.66 -4.41
C GLN A 216 12.72 18.88 -3.28
N PHE A 217 12.09 17.85 -2.75
CA PHE A 217 12.65 17.06 -1.64
C PHE A 217 13.81 16.16 -2.09
N ALA A 218 13.77 15.60 -3.29
CA ALA A 218 14.89 14.86 -3.86
C ALA A 218 16.12 15.75 -4.08
N ASP A 219 15.92 16.97 -4.60
CA ASP A 219 16.96 17.97 -4.80
C ASP A 219 17.60 18.40 -3.48
N LYS A 220 16.76 18.68 -2.48
CA LYS A 220 17.21 19.03 -1.13
C LYS A 220 18.03 17.90 -0.51
N TYR A 221 17.54 16.67 -0.56
CA TYR A 221 18.26 15.51 -0.03
C TYR A 221 19.61 15.30 -0.73
N ALA A 222 19.65 15.39 -2.06
CA ALA A 222 20.90 15.26 -2.82
C ALA A 222 21.93 16.33 -2.44
N ALA A 223 21.50 17.58 -2.26
CA ALA A 223 22.38 18.66 -1.81
C ALA A 223 22.91 18.42 -0.38
N GLU A 224 22.03 18.08 0.57
CA GLU A 224 22.40 17.83 1.97
C GLU A 224 23.37 16.65 2.11
N LYS A 225 23.17 15.60 1.31
CA LYS A 225 24.00 14.39 1.32
C LYS A 225 25.18 14.45 0.35
N LYS A 226 25.36 15.57 -0.37
CA LYS A 226 26.41 15.76 -1.40
C LYS A 226 26.41 14.64 -2.45
N LEU A 227 25.22 14.22 -2.85
CA LEU A 227 25.04 13.17 -3.86
C LEU A 227 25.03 13.77 -5.26
N THR A 228 25.82 13.18 -6.15
CA THR A 228 25.75 13.47 -7.58
C THR A 228 24.55 12.72 -8.18
N ARG A 229 23.68 13.44 -8.89
CA ARG A 229 22.58 12.79 -9.62
C ARG A 229 23.14 11.90 -10.72
N ARG A 230 22.46 10.78 -10.95
CA ARG A 230 22.69 9.97 -12.16
C ARG A 230 22.46 10.82 -13.40
N THR A 231 23.36 10.67 -14.36
CA THR A 231 23.25 11.29 -15.67
C THR A 231 22.21 10.57 -16.51
N PRO A 232 21.72 11.19 -17.60
CA PRO A 232 20.91 10.47 -18.59
C PRO A 232 21.60 9.22 -19.14
N ALA A 233 22.94 9.20 -19.21
CA ALA A 233 23.71 8.02 -19.64
C ALA A 233 23.61 6.87 -18.62
N ASP A 234 23.65 7.18 -17.32
CA ASP A 234 23.43 6.21 -16.24
C ASP A 234 21.97 5.70 -16.20
N CYS A 235 21.06 6.48 -16.81
CA CYS A 235 19.64 6.19 -16.96
C CYS A 235 19.29 5.63 -18.34
N GLN A 236 20.23 5.07 -19.12
CA GLN A 236 19.94 4.29 -20.34
C GLN A 236 19.35 2.91 -19.99
N SER A 237 18.26 3.00 -19.21
CA SER A 237 17.23 2.00 -18.94
C SER A 237 16.69 1.49 -20.26
#